data_AF-B7AN32-F1
#
_entry.id   AF-B7AN32-F1
#
_cell.length_a   1.000
_cell.length_b   1.000
_cell.length_c   1.000
_cell.angle_alpha   90.00
_cell.angle_beta   90.00
_cell.angle_gamma   90.00
#
_symmetry.space_group_name_H-M   'P 1'
#
loop_
_entity.id
_entity.type
_entity.pdbx_description
1 polymer ?
#
loop_
_entity_poly.entity_id
_entity_poly.type
_entity_poly.pdbx_seq_one_letter_code
_entity_poly.pdbx_strand_id
1 'polypeptide(L)' 'MAKAATVEESFAKLDEIISQLESGALSLDDSFKKYNEGMKLIKSCNQQLDKVENR' A
#
# COMPACT_ATOMS: atom_id res chain seq x y z
N MET A 1 15.90 13.49 -5.41
CA MET A 1 15.08 13.71 -4.19
C MET A 1 13.88 12.78 -4.31
N ALA A 2 13.73 11.80 -3.40
CA ALA A 2 12.60 10.88 -3.47
C ALA A 2 11.33 11.64 -3.09
N LYS A 3 10.44 11.85 -4.07
CA LYS A 3 9.13 12.46 -3.85
C LYS A 3 8.32 11.51 -2.97
N ALA A 4 7.79 12.00 -1.86
CA ALA A 4 6.83 11.21 -1.09
C ALA A 4 5.67 10.85 -2.02
N ALA A 5 5.33 9.56 -2.12
CA ALA A 5 4.22 9.10 -2.93
C ALA A 5 2.94 9.80 -2.46
N THR A 6 2.15 10.32 -3.39
CA THR A 6 0.86 10.93 -3.05
C THR A 6 -0.09 9.88 -2.49
N VAL A 7 -1.18 10.34 -1.87
CA VAL A 7 -2.26 9.46 -1.42
C VAL A 7 -2.82 8.64 -2.59
N GLU A 8 -2.99 9.27 -3.76
CA GLU A 8 -3.47 8.62 -4.99
C GLU A 8 -2.50 7.55 -5.50
N GLU A 9 -1.19 7.84 -5.52
CA GLU A 9 -0.16 6.85 -5.91
C GLU A 9 -0.13 5.66 -4.95
N SER A 10 -0.39 5.92 -3.67
CA SER A 10 -0.48 4.86 -2.66
C SER A 10 -1.69 3.97 -2.91
N PHE A 11 -2.87 4.55 -3.18
CA PHE A 11 -4.06 3.76 -3.55
C PHE A 11 -3.85 2.92 -4.80
N ALA A 12 -3.25 3.48 -5.86
CA ALA A 12 -2.93 2.72 -7.07
C ALA A 12 -2.02 1.52 -6.78
N LYS A 13 -1.03 1.70 -5.90
CA LYS A 13 -0.14 0.62 -5.48
C LYS A 13 -0.84 -0.42 -4.60
N LEU A 14 -1.81 -0.01 -3.78
CA LEU A 14 -2.63 -0.93 -2.99
C LEU A 14 -3.48 -1.83 -3.89
N ASP A 15 -4.12 -1.27 -4.92
CA ASP A 15 -4.91 -2.03 -5.89
C ASP A 15 -4.06 -3.05 -6.66
N GLU A 16 -2.82 -2.69 -7.00
CA GLU A 16 -1.88 -3.62 -7.63
C GLU A 16 -1.54 -4.80 -6.70
N ILE A 17 -1.31 -4.52 -5.41
CA ILE A 17 -1.04 -5.54 -4.39
C ILE A 17 -2.26 -6.47 -4.22
N ILE A 18 -3.47 -5.90 -4.16
CA ILE A 18 -4.72 -6.67 -4.05
C ILE A 18 -4.89 -7.56 -5.29
N SER A 19 -4.73 -7.02 -6.49
CA SER A 19 -4.81 -7.79 -7.74
C SER A 19 -3.81 -8.96 -7.77
N GLN A 20 -2.58 -8.75 -7.29
CA GLN A 20 -1.58 -9.82 -7.22
C GLN A 20 -1.96 -10.90 -6.21
N LEU A 21 -2.52 -10.52 -5.05
CA LEU A 21 -3.00 -11.46 -4.04
C LEU A 21 -4.22 -12.26 -4.54
N GLU A 22 -5.16 -11.61 -5.22
CA GLU A 22 -6.36 -12.23 -5.78
C GLU A 22 -6.06 -13.13 -6.99
N SER A 23 -4.97 -12.88 -7.72
CA SER A 23 -4.58 -13.69 -8.87
C SER A 23 -4.33 -15.17 -8.54
N GLY A 24 -4.02 -15.48 -7.27
CA GLY A 24 -3.67 -16.85 -6.84
C GLY A 24 -2.35 -17.37 -7.42
N ALA A 25 -1.60 -16.56 -8.18
CA ALA A 25 -0.34 -16.95 -8.81
C ALA A 25 0.87 -16.83 -7.88
N LEU A 26 0.70 -16.22 -6.71
CA LEU A 26 1.77 -16.03 -5.73
C LEU A 26 1.97 -17.29 -4.88
N SER A 27 3.23 -17.56 -4.55
CA SER A 27 3.56 -18.50 -3.48
C SER A 27 3.02 -17.98 -2.14
N LEU A 28 2.89 -18.86 -1.14
CA LEU A 28 2.47 -18.46 0.21
C LEU A 28 3.41 -17.40 0.80
N ASP A 29 4.72 -17.58 0.66
CA ASP A 29 5.73 -16.62 1.13
C ASP A 29 5.61 -15.26 0.44
N ASP A 30 5.40 -15.26 -0.89
CA ASP A 30 5.25 -14.01 -1.63
C ASP A 30 3.92 -13.32 -1.32
N SER A 31 2.86 -14.08 -1.06
CA SER A 31 1.58 -13.56 -0.57
C SER A 31 1.77 -12.86 0.79
N PHE A 32 2.54 -13.45 1.70
CA PHE A 32 2.87 -12.79 2.98
C PHE A 32 3.68 -11.52 2.80
N LYS A 33 4.64 -11.49 1.87
CA LYS A 33 5.41 -10.26 1.57
C LYS A 33 4.50 -9.16 1.04
N LYS A 34 3.62 -9.49 0.08
CA LYS A 34 2.67 -8.55 -0.53
C LYS A 34 1.66 -8.03 0.48
N TYR A 35 1.13 -8.88 1.33
CA TYR A 35 0.27 -8.49 2.45
C TYR A 35 0.97 -7.50 3.40
N ASN A 36 2.22 -7.79 3.80
CA ASN A 36 3.00 -6.89 4.64
C ASN A 36 3.29 -5.54 3.96
N GLU A 37 3.54 -5.54 2.66
CA GLU A 37 3.71 -4.32 1.87
C GLU A 37 2.42 -3.49 1.89
N GLY A 38 1.26 -4.11 1.63
CA GLY A 38 -0.05 -3.47 1.68
C GLY A 38 -0.36 -2.85 3.06
N MET A 39 -0.09 -3.58 4.14
CA MET A 39 -0.27 -3.06 5.51
C MET A 39 0.59 -1.82 5.81
N LYS A 40 1.86 -1.83 5.39
CA LYS A 40 2.76 -0.68 5.58
C LYS A 40 2.27 0.53 4.78
N LEU A 41 1.79 0.29 3.57
CA LEU A 41 1.28 1.32 2.68
C LEU A 41 0.00 1.97 3.24
N ILE A 42 -0.96 1.17 3.72
CA ILE A 42 -2.16 1.68 4.40
C ILE A 42 -1.79 2.52 5.63
N LYS A 43 -0.84 2.04 6.44
CA LYS A 43 -0.36 2.80 7.60
C LYS A 43 0.24 4.16 7.19
N SER A 44 0.99 4.18 6.10
CA SER A 44 1.55 5.43 5.57
C SER A 44 0.47 6.38 5.05
N CYS A 45 -0.54 5.88 4.35
CA CYS A 45 -1.71 6.67 3.91
C CYS A 45 -2.42 7.31 5.09
N ASN A 46 -2.77 6.54 6.12
CA ASN A 46 -3.44 7.06 7.30
C ASN A 46 -2.62 8.17 7.97
N GLN A 47 -1.31 7.99 8.10
CA GLN A 47 -0.42 9.03 8.64
C GLN A 47 -0.34 10.30 7.79
N GLN A 48 -0.53 10.18 6.47
CA GLN A 48 -0.59 11.34 5.59
C GLN A 48 -1.93 12.07 5.72
N LEU A 49 -3.04 11.33 5.82
CA LEU A 49 -4.37 11.89 6.02
C LEU A 49 -4.51 12.57 7.39
N ASP A 50 -4.02 11.95 8.46
CA ASP A 50 -3.99 12.53 9.82
C ASP A 50 -3.27 13.89 9.86
N LYS A 51 -2.22 14.08 9.04
CA LYS A 51 -1.49 15.35 8.95
C LYS A 51 -2.28 16.44 8.21
N VAL A 52 -3.21 16.05 7.35
CA VAL A 52 -4.09 16.97 6.61
C VAL A 52 -5.30 17.32 7.47
N GLU A 53 -5.90 16.36 8.18
CA GLU A 53 -7.06 16.59 9.05
C GLU A 53 -6.73 17.38 10.33
N ASN A 54 -5.50 17.27 10.86
CA ASN A 54 -5.05 18.06 12.02
C ASN A 54 -4.48 19.45 11.65
N ARG A 55 -4.81 20.00 10.48
CA ARG A 55 -4.51 21.38 10.06
C ARG A 55 -5.77 22.19 9.91
#